data_AF-A0A2D4H9K9-F1
#
_entry.id   AF-A0A2D4H9K9-F1
#
_cell.length_a   1.000
_cell.length_b   1.000
_cell.length_c   1.000
_cell.angle_alpha   90.00
_cell.angle_beta   90.00
_cell.angle_gamma   90.00
#
_symmetry.space_group_name_H-M   'P 1'
#
loop_
_entity.id
_entity.type
_entity.pdbx_description
1 polymer ?
#
loop_
_entity_poly.entity_id
_entity_poly.type
_entity_poly.pdbx_seq_one_letter_code
_entity_poly.pdbx_strand_id
1 'polypeptide(L)'
;CIEWLEKYLSYGKETLLRTEPPGVTVRGKTEVEDGMETHVCRLDGFYPREIDASWTRDGEVWEEETFHGFLAPNADGTFHYWLSIRIDPKERCRYRCHVEHDGLPEPLDLALEEPTNSKPNLGLIICILAALSLVCLIAGILVFLKKRQDGYKATPKKHQDYYKAAPASDSGSNSSDQAFFSGSDTDSNSSKQGSDQAA
;
A
#
# COMPACT_ATOMS: atom_id res chain seq x y z
N CYS A 1 49.69 -5.02 30.14
CA CYS A 1 49.07 -4.89 28.81
C CYS A 1 48.67 -6.27 28.28
N ILE A 2 49.64 -7.19 28.11
CA ILE A 2 49.39 -8.55 27.57
C ILE A 2 48.38 -9.35 28.42
N GLU A 3 48.59 -9.46 29.74
CA GLU A 3 47.67 -10.22 30.62
C GLU A 3 46.21 -9.70 30.58
N TRP A 4 46.04 -8.39 30.47
CA TRP A 4 44.72 -7.78 30.34
C TRP A 4 44.09 -8.07 28.98
N LEU A 5 44.87 -8.03 27.89
CA LEU A 5 44.40 -8.39 26.56
C LEU A 5 43.93 -9.85 26.50
N GLU A 6 44.71 -10.79 27.02
CA GLU A 6 44.34 -12.21 27.08
C GLU A 6 43.03 -12.41 27.84
N LYS A 7 42.86 -11.71 28.96
CA LYS A 7 41.62 -11.72 29.74
C LYS A 7 40.44 -11.18 28.92
N TYR A 8 40.58 -10.07 28.20
CA TYR A 8 39.52 -9.55 27.33
C TYR A 8 39.20 -10.48 26.15
N LEU A 9 40.21 -11.09 25.52
CA LEU A 9 40.00 -12.08 24.46
C LEU A 9 39.26 -13.31 24.99
N SER A 10 39.55 -13.74 26.23
CA SER A 10 38.82 -14.84 26.87
C SER A 10 37.34 -14.51 27.11
N TYR A 11 37.04 -13.27 27.48
CA TYR A 11 35.65 -12.80 27.68
C TYR A 11 34.88 -12.66 26.37
N GLY A 12 35.56 -12.23 25.30
CA GLY A 12 34.96 -12.03 23.98
C GLY A 12 35.03 -13.24 23.06
N LYS A 13 35.50 -14.41 23.54
CA LYS A 13 35.80 -15.57 22.68
C LYS A 13 34.62 -16.00 21.82
N GLU A 14 33.42 -16.02 22.37
CA GLU A 14 32.20 -16.39 21.62
C GLU A 14 31.92 -15.42 20.47
N THR A 15 32.05 -14.11 20.72
CA THR A 15 31.89 -13.08 19.68
C THR A 15 33.00 -13.13 18.64
N LEU A 16 34.24 -13.40 19.06
CA LEU A 16 35.39 -13.48 18.15
C LEU A 16 35.35 -14.71 17.23
N LEU A 17 34.74 -15.80 17.70
CA LEU A 17 34.55 -17.03 16.93
C LEU A 17 33.17 -17.08 16.24
N ARG A 18 32.36 -16.02 16.40
CA ARG A 18 31.08 -15.91 15.72
C ARG A 18 31.34 -15.78 14.23
N THR A 19 30.65 -16.61 13.46
CA THR A 19 30.61 -16.54 12.00
C THR A 19 29.18 -16.70 11.55
N GLU A 20 28.71 -15.77 10.74
CA GLU A 20 27.39 -15.79 10.12
C GLU A 20 27.56 -15.67 8.61
N PRO A 21 27.10 -16.67 7.83
CA PRO A 21 27.23 -16.64 6.38
C PRO A 21 26.31 -15.56 5.79
N PRO A 22 26.71 -14.92 4.68
CA PRO A 22 25.85 -13.98 3.97
C PRO A 22 24.64 -14.70 3.36
N GLY A 23 23.46 -14.14 3.59
CA GLY A 23 22.32 -14.36 2.72
C GLY A 23 22.56 -13.65 1.40
N VAL A 24 22.74 -14.41 0.31
CA VAL A 24 23.02 -13.84 -1.01
C VAL A 24 21.79 -13.88 -1.90
N THR A 25 21.47 -12.76 -2.55
CA THR A 25 20.35 -12.65 -3.50
C THR A 25 20.77 -11.87 -4.73
N VAL A 26 20.54 -12.42 -5.91
CA VAL A 26 20.74 -11.75 -7.20
C VAL A 26 19.39 -11.31 -7.75
N ARG A 27 19.26 -10.04 -8.16
CA ARG A 27 18.06 -9.52 -8.81
C ARG A 27 18.43 -8.73 -10.06
N GLY A 28 17.72 -9.01 -11.15
CA GLY A 28 17.83 -8.27 -12.41
C GLY A 28 16.67 -7.31 -12.63
N LYS A 29 16.94 -6.21 -13.33
CA LYS A 29 15.94 -5.30 -13.89
C LYS A 29 16.34 -4.91 -15.31
N THR A 30 15.40 -5.05 -16.26
CA THR A 30 15.55 -4.52 -17.61
C THR A 30 15.20 -3.04 -17.64
N GLU A 31 16.08 -2.21 -18.16
CA GLU A 31 15.83 -0.79 -18.38
C GLU A 31 15.04 -0.57 -19.68
N VAL A 32 14.05 0.31 -19.63
CA VAL A 32 13.10 0.52 -20.74
C VAL A 32 13.72 1.35 -21.88
N GLU A 33 14.72 2.17 -21.56
CA GLU A 33 15.32 3.13 -22.49
C GLU A 33 16.18 2.46 -23.57
N ASP A 34 17.03 1.51 -23.18
CA ASP A 34 17.98 0.85 -24.09
C ASP A 34 17.92 -0.68 -24.06
N GLY A 35 17.05 -1.28 -23.24
CA GLY A 35 16.90 -2.72 -23.12
C GLY A 35 18.05 -3.41 -22.37
N MET A 36 18.99 -2.65 -21.81
CA MET A 36 20.08 -3.18 -20.99
C MET A 36 19.54 -3.70 -19.65
N GLU A 37 20.24 -4.65 -19.05
CA GLU A 37 19.88 -5.20 -17.74
C GLU A 37 20.85 -4.74 -16.66
N THR A 38 20.29 -4.22 -15.57
CA THR A 38 21.04 -3.98 -14.33
C THR A 38 20.80 -5.14 -13.38
N HIS A 39 21.87 -5.81 -12.96
CA HIS A 39 21.82 -6.90 -11.99
C HIS A 39 22.49 -6.47 -10.69
N VAL A 40 21.85 -6.78 -9.56
CA VAL A 40 22.34 -6.45 -8.22
C VAL A 40 22.50 -7.74 -7.43
N CYS A 41 23.72 -8.00 -6.96
CA CYS A 41 24.03 -9.05 -6.01
C CYS A 41 24.07 -8.44 -4.62
N ARG A 42 23.13 -8.82 -3.75
CA ARG A 42 23.02 -8.35 -2.38
C ARG A 42 23.49 -9.44 -1.42
N LEU A 43 24.31 -9.05 -0.45
CA LEU A 43 24.84 -9.87 0.61
C LEU A 43 24.37 -9.27 1.93
N ASP A 44 23.65 -10.03 2.74
CA ASP A 44 23.01 -9.52 3.95
C ASP A 44 23.24 -10.46 5.14
N GLY A 45 23.33 -9.91 6.35
CA GLY A 45 23.36 -10.69 7.58
C GLY A 45 24.68 -11.42 7.86
N PHE A 46 25.81 -10.97 7.31
CA PHE A 46 27.09 -11.68 7.50
C PHE A 46 27.97 -11.11 8.60
N TYR A 47 28.81 -11.96 9.18
CA TYR A 47 29.83 -11.61 10.16
C TYR A 47 30.96 -12.66 10.12
N PRO A 48 32.26 -12.31 10.13
CA PRO A 48 32.85 -10.99 10.37
C PRO A 48 32.71 -10.05 9.17
N ARG A 49 33.27 -8.84 9.31
CA ARG A 49 33.09 -7.73 8.36
C ARG A 49 33.78 -7.98 7.02
N GLU A 50 34.88 -8.70 7.07
CA GLU A 50 35.73 -9.06 5.95
C GLU A 50 34.95 -9.98 5.01
N ILE A 51 34.78 -9.55 3.76
CA ILE A 51 34.05 -10.28 2.71
C ILE A 51 34.68 -9.96 1.36
N ASP A 52 34.85 -10.98 0.54
CA ASP A 52 35.36 -10.84 -0.82
C ASP A 52 34.22 -11.17 -1.79
N ALA A 53 33.65 -10.13 -2.40
CA ALA A 53 32.56 -10.27 -3.35
C ALA A 53 32.91 -9.56 -4.65
N SER A 54 32.67 -10.22 -5.77
CA SER A 54 32.94 -9.69 -7.11
C SER A 54 31.94 -10.20 -8.13
N TRP A 55 31.81 -9.48 -9.24
CA TRP A 55 31.25 -10.06 -10.46
C TRP A 55 32.38 -10.74 -11.22
N THR A 56 32.11 -11.92 -11.77
CA THR A 56 33.01 -12.60 -12.70
C THR A 56 32.37 -12.66 -14.07
N ARG A 57 33.20 -12.59 -15.12
CA ARG A 57 32.82 -12.80 -16.52
C ARG A 57 33.71 -13.90 -17.10
N ASP A 58 33.10 -15.00 -17.53
CA ASP A 58 33.80 -16.17 -18.06
C ASP A 58 34.91 -16.70 -17.11
N GLY A 59 34.73 -16.52 -15.79
CA GLY A 59 35.64 -16.95 -14.73
C GLY A 59 36.68 -15.91 -14.30
N GLU A 60 36.77 -14.75 -14.96
CA GLU A 60 37.68 -13.66 -14.59
C GLU A 60 36.94 -12.56 -13.83
N VAL A 61 37.60 -11.92 -12.86
CA VAL A 61 37.01 -10.81 -12.10
C VAL A 61 36.70 -9.63 -13.02
N TRP A 62 35.48 -9.11 -12.92
CA TRP A 62 34.96 -8.00 -13.70
C TRP A 62 34.81 -6.73 -12.85
N GLU A 63 35.75 -5.79 -12.98
CA GLU A 63 35.73 -4.52 -12.22
C GLU A 63 35.26 -3.31 -13.03
N GLU A 64 35.46 -3.30 -14.35
CA GLU A 64 35.36 -2.08 -15.20
C GLU A 64 33.97 -1.41 -15.16
N GLU A 65 32.91 -2.20 -14.98
CA GLU A 65 31.52 -1.70 -14.90
C GLU A 65 30.79 -2.21 -13.65
N THR A 66 31.55 -2.53 -12.61
CA THR A 66 30.99 -2.96 -11.33
C THR A 66 30.85 -1.76 -10.39
N PHE A 67 29.61 -1.49 -9.98
CA PHE A 67 29.32 -0.54 -8.92
C PHE A 67 29.28 -1.26 -7.57
N HIS A 68 30.06 -0.75 -6.63
CA HIS A 68 30.14 -1.26 -5.28
C HIS A 68 29.27 -0.41 -4.35
N GLY A 69 28.38 -1.08 -3.63
CA GLY A 69 27.61 -0.47 -2.55
C GLY A 69 28.47 -0.12 -1.34
N PHE A 70 27.87 0.54 -0.35
CA PHE A 70 28.54 0.71 0.94
C PHE A 70 28.44 -0.57 1.77
N LEU A 71 29.56 -0.98 2.37
CA LEU A 71 29.57 -1.98 3.42
C LEU A 71 29.07 -1.34 4.72
N ALA A 72 27.87 -1.69 5.15
CA ALA A 72 27.20 -1.06 6.27
C ALA A 72 26.81 -2.07 7.35
N PRO A 73 26.86 -1.67 8.64
CA PRO A 73 26.46 -2.52 9.74
C PRO A 73 24.93 -2.58 9.88
N ASN A 74 24.45 -3.72 10.34
CA ASN A 74 23.07 -3.96 10.77
C ASN A 74 22.94 -3.78 12.28
N ALA A 75 21.69 -3.64 12.75
CA ALA A 75 21.40 -3.42 14.18
C ALA A 75 21.71 -4.65 15.07
N ASP A 76 21.76 -5.85 14.48
CA ASP A 76 22.09 -7.12 15.13
C ASP A 76 23.61 -7.41 15.17
N GLY A 77 24.42 -6.45 14.72
CA GLY A 77 25.88 -6.56 14.67
C GLY A 77 26.43 -7.32 13.46
N THR A 78 25.59 -7.69 12.50
CA THR A 78 26.01 -8.21 11.19
C THR A 78 26.27 -7.08 10.19
N PHE A 79 26.64 -7.41 8.97
CA PHE A 79 26.87 -6.46 7.89
C PHE A 79 26.02 -6.79 6.66
N HIS A 80 25.80 -5.77 5.83
CA HIS A 80 25.28 -5.94 4.48
C HIS A 80 26.14 -5.20 3.47
N TYR A 81 26.14 -5.72 2.25
CA TYR A 81 26.90 -5.22 1.11
C TYR A 81 26.16 -5.53 -0.19
N TRP A 82 26.50 -4.85 -1.28
CA TRP A 82 25.96 -5.19 -2.58
C TRP A 82 26.88 -4.71 -3.71
N LEU A 83 26.74 -5.37 -4.85
CA LEU A 83 27.44 -5.07 -6.09
C LEU A 83 26.43 -5.01 -7.21
N SER A 84 26.65 -4.17 -8.23
CA SER A 84 25.81 -4.18 -9.42
C SER A 84 26.58 -4.00 -10.71
N ILE A 85 26.13 -4.68 -11.76
CA ILE A 85 26.63 -4.55 -13.13
C ILE A 85 25.48 -4.21 -14.06
N ARG A 86 25.82 -3.58 -15.18
CA ARG A 86 24.89 -3.33 -16.28
C ARG A 86 25.39 -4.09 -17.52
N ILE A 87 24.57 -4.93 -18.10
CA ILE A 87 24.99 -5.85 -19.18
C ILE A 87 23.95 -5.92 -20.30
N ASP A 88 24.39 -6.40 -21.48
CA ASP A 88 23.47 -6.83 -22.54
C ASP A 88 22.82 -8.17 -22.10
N PRO A 89 21.48 -8.32 -22.17
CA PRO A 89 20.78 -9.57 -21.86
C PRO A 89 21.35 -10.81 -22.57
N LYS A 90 21.95 -10.66 -23.75
CA LYS A 90 22.57 -11.76 -24.51
C LYS A 90 23.82 -12.31 -23.86
N GLU A 91 24.51 -11.53 -23.03
CA GLU A 91 25.72 -11.93 -22.35
C GLU A 91 25.46 -12.45 -20.93
N ARG A 92 24.20 -12.48 -20.47
CA ARG A 92 23.82 -12.84 -19.10
C ARG A 92 24.49 -14.10 -18.58
N CYS A 93 24.56 -15.15 -19.41
CA CYS A 93 25.12 -16.45 -19.04
C CYS A 93 26.64 -16.42 -18.75
N ARG A 94 27.35 -15.37 -19.17
CA ARG A 94 28.79 -15.19 -18.93
C ARG A 94 29.10 -14.67 -17.55
N TYR A 95 28.14 -13.97 -16.93
CA TYR A 95 28.35 -13.30 -15.66
C TYR A 95 27.92 -14.18 -14.48
N ARG A 96 28.64 -14.07 -13.36
CA ARG A 96 28.27 -14.70 -12.09
C ARG A 96 28.63 -13.77 -10.94
N CYS A 97 27.84 -13.78 -9.86
CA CYS A 97 28.23 -13.14 -8.61
C CYS A 97 29.05 -14.16 -7.80
N HIS A 98 30.31 -13.84 -7.55
CA HIS A 98 31.25 -14.65 -6.78
C HIS A 98 31.39 -14.07 -5.38
N VAL A 99 31.25 -14.92 -4.35
CA VAL A 99 31.28 -14.52 -2.95
C VAL A 99 32.11 -15.48 -2.12
N GLU A 100 33.12 -14.97 -1.46
CA GLU A 100 33.91 -15.64 -0.44
C GLU A 100 33.73 -14.95 0.91
N HIS A 101 33.54 -15.75 1.94
CA HIS A 101 33.35 -15.27 3.30
C HIS A 101 33.66 -16.40 4.29
N ASP A 102 34.26 -16.09 5.44
CA ASP A 102 34.64 -17.07 6.46
C ASP A 102 33.45 -17.89 7.00
N GLY A 103 32.24 -17.35 6.92
CA GLY A 103 31.01 -18.04 7.28
C GLY A 103 30.54 -19.08 6.26
N LEU A 104 31.09 -19.06 5.03
CA LEU A 104 30.75 -20.00 3.96
C LEU A 104 31.73 -21.19 3.95
N PRO A 105 31.24 -22.43 3.81
CA PRO A 105 32.13 -23.60 3.71
C PRO A 105 32.91 -23.63 2.38
N GLU A 106 32.32 -23.08 1.33
CA GLU A 106 32.89 -22.97 -0.02
C GLU A 106 32.44 -21.64 -0.65
N PRO A 107 33.23 -21.08 -1.60
CA PRO A 107 32.82 -19.91 -2.37
C PRO A 107 31.47 -20.12 -3.06
N LEU A 108 30.65 -19.07 -3.11
CA LEU A 108 29.38 -19.08 -3.82
C LEU A 108 29.52 -18.41 -5.17
N ASP A 109 29.20 -19.15 -6.22
CA ASP A 109 29.05 -18.63 -7.57
C ASP A 109 27.57 -18.67 -7.96
N LEU A 110 26.94 -17.50 -8.10
CA LEU A 110 25.53 -17.36 -8.45
C LEU A 110 25.35 -16.87 -9.88
N ALA A 111 24.57 -17.61 -10.67
CA ALA A 111 24.19 -17.20 -12.01
C ALA A 111 23.12 -16.09 -11.96
N LEU A 112 23.07 -15.27 -13.01
CA LEU A 112 22.04 -14.24 -13.15
C LEU A 112 20.74 -14.90 -13.65
N GLU A 113 19.66 -14.69 -12.91
CA GLU A 113 18.33 -15.11 -13.34
C GLU A 113 17.71 -14.09 -14.31
N GLU A 114 16.71 -14.53 -15.07
CA GLU A 114 15.90 -13.62 -15.87
C GLU A 114 15.23 -12.58 -14.98
N PRO A 115 15.30 -11.28 -15.34
CA PRO A 115 14.67 -10.24 -14.55
C PRO A 115 13.16 -10.48 -14.50
N THR A 116 12.64 -10.77 -13.31
CA THR A 116 11.20 -10.89 -13.10
C THR A 116 10.60 -9.50 -13.29
N ASN A 117 9.94 -9.27 -14.42
CA ASN A 117 9.23 -8.03 -14.69
C ASN A 117 7.92 -8.02 -13.88
N SER A 118 8.03 -7.91 -12.55
CA SER A 118 6.88 -7.77 -11.66
C SER A 118 6.30 -6.38 -11.86
N LYS A 119 5.47 -6.22 -12.90
CA LYS A 119 4.66 -5.03 -13.07
C LYS A 119 3.74 -4.95 -11.85
N PRO A 120 3.73 -3.84 -11.09
CA PRO A 120 2.70 -3.66 -10.08
C PRO A 120 1.35 -3.83 -10.79
N ASN A 121 0.49 -4.70 -10.26
CA ASN A 121 -0.84 -4.93 -10.82
C ASN A 121 -1.66 -3.66 -10.64
N LEU A 122 -1.51 -2.70 -11.55
CA LEU A 122 -2.19 -1.41 -11.52
C LEU A 122 -3.71 -1.62 -11.48
N GLY A 123 -4.21 -2.67 -12.14
CA GLY A 123 -5.60 -3.10 -12.05
C GLY A 123 -6.03 -3.44 -10.62
N LEU A 124 -5.23 -4.19 -9.85
CA LEU A 124 -5.53 -4.50 -8.45
C LEU A 124 -5.53 -3.23 -7.59
N ILE A 125 -4.56 -2.35 -7.80
CA ILE A 125 -4.47 -1.08 -7.06
C ILE A 125 -5.70 -0.20 -7.35
N ILE A 126 -6.07 -0.04 -8.63
CA ILE A 126 -7.26 0.71 -9.04
C ILE A 126 -8.53 0.08 -8.47
N CYS A 127 -8.67 -1.24 -8.51
CA CYS A 127 -9.81 -1.95 -7.93
C CYS A 127 -9.95 -1.70 -6.42
N ILE A 128 -8.85 -1.75 -5.67
CA ILE A 128 -8.85 -1.48 -4.23
C ILE A 128 -9.26 -0.02 -3.97
N LEU A 129 -8.71 0.94 -4.71
CA LEU A 129 -9.06 2.36 -4.57
C LEU A 129 -10.54 2.63 -4.90
N ALA A 130 -11.08 2.01 -5.95
CA ALA A 130 -12.48 2.15 -6.33
C ALA A 130 -13.43 1.51 -5.31
N ALA A 131 -13.06 0.35 -4.75
CA ALA A 131 -13.84 -0.29 -3.70
C ALA A 131 -13.87 0.57 -2.42
N LEU A 132 -12.72 1.10 -2.01
CA LEU A 132 -12.62 1.99 -0.84
C LEU A 132 -13.43 3.27 -1.02
N SER A 133 -13.39 3.90 -2.21
CA SER A 133 -14.17 5.11 -2.47
C SER A 133 -15.67 4.85 -2.43
N LEU A 134 -16.14 3.72 -2.99
CA LEU A 134 -17.54 3.32 -2.94
C LEU A 134 -18.02 3.07 -1.49
N VAL A 135 -17.23 2.37 -0.68
CA VAL A 135 -17.55 2.11 0.73
C VAL A 135 -17.64 3.41 1.53
N CYS A 136 -16.69 4.34 1.32
CA CYS A 136 -16.73 5.66 1.97
C CYS A 136 -17.95 6.48 1.56
N LEU A 137 -18.35 6.46 0.29
CA LEU A 137 -19.55 7.14 -0.20
C LEU A 137 -20.81 6.57 0.46
N ILE A 138 -20.95 5.23 0.49
CA ILE A 138 -22.10 4.56 1.12
C ILE A 138 -22.16 4.89 2.62
N ALA A 139 -21.03 4.78 3.33
CA ALA A 139 -20.96 5.10 4.76
C ALA A 139 -21.30 6.57 5.03
N GLY A 140 -20.79 7.50 4.21
CA GLY A 140 -21.11 8.92 4.29
C GLY A 140 -22.60 9.21 4.11
N ILE A 141 -23.24 8.57 3.12
CA ILE A 141 -24.69 8.69 2.89
C ILE A 141 -25.48 8.14 4.09
N LEU A 142 -25.13 6.96 4.61
CA LEU A 142 -25.82 6.37 5.77
C LEU A 142 -25.72 7.25 7.01
N VAL A 143 -24.53 7.80 7.30
CA VAL A 143 -24.32 8.73 8.41
C VAL A 143 -25.12 10.02 8.22
N PHE A 144 -25.15 10.57 7.00
CA PHE A 144 -25.93 11.77 6.68
C PHE A 144 -27.43 11.55 6.86
N LEU A 145 -27.97 10.42 6.39
CA LEU A 145 -29.38 10.08 6.53
C LEU A 145 -29.76 9.83 8.00
N LYS A 146 -28.91 9.16 8.78
CA LYS A 146 -29.13 8.94 10.21
C LYS A 146 -29.16 10.26 10.99
N LYS A 147 -28.22 11.17 10.72
CA LYS A 147 -28.19 12.51 11.31
C LYS A 147 -29.45 13.34 10.99
N ARG A 148 -30.04 13.15 9.81
CA ARG A 148 -31.34 13.77 9.45
C ARG A 148 -32.52 13.18 10.22
N GLN A 149 -32.53 11.88 10.50
CA GLN A 149 -33.60 11.23 11.28
C GLN A 149 -33.55 11.61 12.76
N ASP A 150 -32.36 11.76 13.34
CA ASP A 150 -32.20 12.20 14.74
C ASP A 150 -32.69 13.65 14.94
N GLY A 151 -32.58 14.51 13.91
CA GLY A 151 -33.16 15.86 13.90
C GLY A 151 -34.69 15.92 13.71
N TYR A 152 -35.33 14.84 13.24
CA TYR A 152 -36.79 14.80 13.01
C TYR A 152 -37.58 14.32 14.25
N LYS A 153 -36.95 13.67 15.23
CA LYS A 153 -37.64 13.07 16.40
C LYS A 153 -37.79 13.98 17.63
N ALA A 154 -37.71 15.30 17.50
CA ALA A 154 -38.02 16.23 18.59
C ALA A 154 -39.41 16.86 18.47
N THR A 155 -40.47 16.15 18.89
CA THR A 155 -41.66 16.59 19.70
C THR A 155 -42.88 15.63 19.54
N PRO A 156 -43.77 15.51 20.56
CA PRO A 156 -44.34 14.23 20.99
C PRO A 156 -45.83 14.02 20.64
N LYS A 157 -46.25 12.76 20.52
CA LYS A 157 -47.66 12.35 20.63
C LYS A 157 -47.81 11.26 21.71
N LYS A 158 -48.37 11.64 22.86
CA LYS A 158 -49.09 10.80 23.82
C LYS A 158 -50.48 11.44 23.92
N HIS A 159 -51.62 10.77 24.02
CA HIS A 159 -51.94 9.35 24.10
C HIS A 159 -53.46 9.29 23.90
N GLN A 160 -53.89 8.54 22.90
CA GLN A 160 -55.29 8.22 22.63
C GLN A 160 -55.66 7.06 23.55
N ASP A 161 -56.48 7.30 24.58
CA ASP A 161 -57.17 6.28 25.36
C ASP A 161 -58.28 6.95 26.16
N TYR A 162 -59.54 6.86 25.71
CA TYR A 162 -60.71 6.72 26.59
C TYR A 162 -62.02 6.55 25.76
N TYR A 163 -62.27 5.38 25.16
CA TYR A 163 -63.64 5.00 24.80
C TYR A 163 -64.21 4.14 25.93
N LYS A 164 -65.23 4.63 26.66
CA LYS A 164 -66.33 3.79 27.19
C LYS A 164 -67.49 4.59 27.81
N ALA A 165 -68.69 4.14 27.39
CA ALA A 165 -70.02 4.27 27.98
C ALA A 165 -70.82 5.57 27.77
N ALA A 166 -71.96 5.42 27.08
CA ALA A 166 -73.10 6.36 26.97
C ALA A 166 -74.07 6.16 28.18
N PRO A 167 -75.17 6.94 28.42
CA PRO A 167 -76.19 7.33 27.42
C PRO A 167 -76.87 8.73 27.53
N ALA A 168 -77.49 9.11 26.41
CA ALA A 168 -78.77 9.81 26.19
C ALA A 168 -79.22 11.04 27.02
N SER A 169 -79.45 12.17 26.31
CA SER A 169 -80.62 13.06 26.36
C SER A 169 -80.39 14.21 25.37
N ASP A 170 -81.04 14.27 24.21
CA ASP A 170 -82.36 14.86 23.90
C ASP A 170 -82.26 16.31 23.36
N SER A 171 -83.20 16.68 22.48
CA SER A 171 -83.39 17.92 21.71
C SER A 171 -82.36 18.16 20.59
N GLY A 172 -82.67 18.07 19.30
CA GLY A 172 -83.76 18.73 18.55
C GLY A 172 -83.24 20.11 18.10
N SER A 173 -83.30 20.61 16.88
CA SER A 173 -83.89 20.21 15.59
C SER A 173 -83.35 21.20 14.53
N ASN A 174 -83.46 20.83 13.25
CA ASN A 174 -83.66 21.70 12.07
C ASN A 174 -82.50 22.61 11.60
N SER A 175 -82.04 22.43 10.35
CA SER A 175 -82.53 23.15 9.15
C SER A 175 -81.73 24.44 8.95
N SER A 176 -81.33 24.92 7.78
CA SER A 176 -81.18 24.48 6.39
C SER A 176 -80.30 25.56 5.74
N ASP A 177 -79.76 25.25 4.57
CA ASP A 177 -79.43 26.17 3.48
C ASP A 177 -78.34 27.23 3.70
N GLN A 178 -77.19 27.17 3.00
CA GLN A 178 -76.92 27.35 1.56
C GLN A 178 -76.46 28.78 1.27
N ALA A 179 -75.48 28.85 0.36
CA ALA A 179 -75.02 30.03 -0.37
C ALA A 179 -74.04 30.93 0.44
N PHE A 180 -73.07 31.62 -0.14
CA PHE A 180 -72.78 31.92 -1.54
C PHE A 180 -71.34 32.47 -1.61
N PHE A 181 -70.65 32.15 -2.72
CA PHE A 181 -69.61 32.91 -3.43
C PHE A 181 -68.72 33.93 -2.71
N SER A 182 -67.43 33.88 -3.06
CA SER A 182 -66.83 34.72 -4.12
C SER A 182 -65.44 34.16 -4.41
N GLY A 183 -65.12 33.76 -5.64
CA GLY A 183 -64.66 34.67 -6.70
C GLY A 183 -63.15 34.88 -6.55
N SER A 184 -62.29 34.79 -7.54
CA SER A 184 -62.46 34.64 -8.98
C SER A 184 -61.06 34.48 -9.57
N ASP A 185 -60.95 33.51 -10.47
CA ASP A 185 -60.39 33.64 -11.82
C ASP A 185 -58.94 34.09 -12.08
N THR A 186 -58.30 33.23 -12.88
CA THR A 186 -57.54 33.55 -14.12
C THR A 186 -56.14 34.14 -13.96
N ASP A 187 -55.15 33.87 -14.79
CA ASP A 187 -55.00 33.06 -16.01
C ASP A 187 -53.48 32.94 -16.24
N SER A 188 -52.94 31.77 -16.57
CA SER A 188 -52.59 31.33 -17.94
C SER A 188 -51.29 31.89 -18.55
N ASN A 189 -50.59 30.96 -19.22
CA ASN A 189 -49.56 31.11 -20.26
C ASN A 189 -48.15 31.58 -19.84
N SER A 190 -47.07 31.27 -20.56
CA SER A 190 -46.66 30.23 -21.53
C SER A 190 -45.33 30.74 -22.12
N SER A 191 -44.38 29.81 -22.35
CA SER A 191 -43.33 29.86 -23.39
C SER A 191 -42.27 30.98 -23.40
N LYS A 192 -40.97 30.59 -23.36
CA LYS A 192 -40.01 30.65 -24.50
C LYS A 192 -38.54 30.46 -24.08
N GLN A 193 -37.97 29.34 -24.53
CA GLN A 193 -36.81 29.16 -25.43
C GLN A 193 -35.70 30.24 -25.58
N GLY A 194 -34.45 29.73 -25.61
CA GLY A 194 -33.24 30.30 -26.25
C GLY A 194 -32.26 30.98 -25.28
N SER A 195 -30.93 30.96 -25.39
CA SER A 195 -29.92 30.36 -26.28
C SER A 195 -28.55 30.69 -25.64
N ASP A 196 -27.48 30.00 -26.08
CA ASP A 196 -26.06 30.45 -26.12
C ASP A 196 -25.28 30.64 -24.78
N GLN A 197 -23.95 30.64 -24.69
CA GLN A 197 -22.78 30.04 -25.36
C GLN A 197 -21.55 30.66 -24.61
N ALA A 198 -20.40 29.97 -24.60
CA ALA A 198 -19.06 30.47 -24.21
C ALA A 198 -18.84 30.77 -22.71
N ALA A 199 -17.66 30.59 -22.11
CA ALA A 199 -16.30 30.35 -22.58
C ALA A 199 -15.54 29.48 -21.57
#